data_AF-A0A7R7WZZ4-F1
#
_entry.id   AF-A0A7R7WZZ4-F1
#
_cell.length_a   1.000
_cell.length_b   1.000
_cell.length_c   1.000
_cell.angle_alpha   90.00
_cell.angle_beta   90.00
_cell.angle_gamma   90.00
#
_symmetry.space_group_name_H-M   'P 1'
#
loop_
_entity.id
_entity.type
_entity.pdbx_description
1 polymer ?
#
loop_
_entity_poly.entity_id
_entity_poly.type
_entity_poly.pdbx_seq_one_letter_code
_entity_poly.pdbx_strand_id
1 'polypeptide(L)'
;MVSSPVSTTIHSNVSISSSNFNPAATISYCDVTFNYTHTGRNDRVALTYWLPAPADFKNRFLTTGGEAYEINEGSSTSGSLPGGLMYGAVASLTDGGFNGQSFDDVFLLANGTVDWKSTSCSVTKGSMR
;
A
#
# COMPACT_ATOMS: atom_id res chain seq x y z
N MET A 1 -9.34 -15.40 -22.51
CA MET A 1 -9.42 -14.10 -21.83
C MET A 1 -8.25 -14.03 -20.87
N VAL A 2 -7.29 -13.14 -21.11
CA VAL A 2 -6.16 -12.96 -20.19
C VAL A 2 -6.70 -12.08 -19.06
N SER A 3 -6.76 -12.63 -17.84
CA SER A 3 -7.12 -11.86 -16.66
C SER A 3 -6.11 -10.73 -16.51
N SER A 4 -6.55 -9.47 -16.58
CA SER A 4 -5.66 -8.34 -16.34
C SER A 4 -5.04 -8.47 -14.93
N PRO A 5 -3.74 -8.17 -14.75
CA PRO A 5 -3.04 -8.27 -13.46
C PRO A 5 -3.44 -7.16 -12.47
N VAL A 6 -4.51 -6.40 -12.79
CA VAL A 6 -4.99 -5.24 -12.07
C VAL A 6 -6.46 -5.48 -11.70
N SER A 7 -6.80 -5.28 -10.43
CA SER A 7 -8.16 -5.32 -9.92
C SER A 7 -8.55 -3.93 -9.42
N THR A 8 -9.80 -3.53 -9.67
CA THR A 8 -10.30 -2.19 -9.33
C THR A 8 -11.68 -2.27 -8.69
N THR A 9 -11.89 -1.57 -7.59
CA THR A 9 -13.16 -1.50 -6.86
C THR A 9 -13.48 -0.05 -6.51
N ILE A 10 -14.73 0.37 -6.74
CA ILE A 10 -15.17 1.74 -6.39
C ILE A 10 -15.82 1.73 -5.01
N HIS A 11 -15.38 2.66 -4.17
CA HIS A 11 -15.94 2.93 -2.85
C HIS A 11 -16.52 4.34 -2.83
N SER A 12 -17.80 4.47 -2.47
CA SER A 12 -18.51 5.75 -2.47
C SER A 12 -19.05 6.07 -1.08
N ASN A 13 -18.92 7.33 -0.66
CA ASN A 13 -19.44 7.85 0.62
C ASN A 13 -18.99 7.03 1.84
N VAL A 14 -17.70 6.70 1.89
CA VAL A 14 -17.11 5.98 3.01
C VAL A 14 -16.83 6.95 4.15
N SER A 15 -17.51 6.75 5.28
CA SER A 15 -17.31 7.53 6.50
C SER A 15 -16.12 7.02 7.30
N ILE A 16 -15.21 7.93 7.66
CA ILE A 16 -14.02 7.64 8.44
C ILE A 16 -14.07 8.47 9.72
N SER A 17 -13.94 7.79 10.86
CA SER A 17 -13.86 8.41 12.18
C SER A 17 -12.55 9.17 12.35
N SER A 18 -12.57 10.25 13.13
CA SER A 18 -11.34 10.95 13.52
C SER A 18 -10.39 10.03 14.29
N SER A 19 -9.10 10.24 14.09
CA SER A 19 -8.02 9.62 14.85
C SER A 19 -7.01 10.68 15.30
N ASN A 20 -5.95 10.26 16.00
CA ASN A 20 -4.85 11.16 16.37
C ASN A 20 -4.09 11.71 15.14
N PHE A 21 -4.21 11.06 13.98
CA PHE A 21 -3.47 11.40 12.77
C PHE A 21 -4.31 12.16 11.74
N ASN A 22 -5.63 11.95 11.72
CA ASN A 22 -6.51 12.51 10.69
C ASN A 22 -7.87 12.91 11.28
N PRO A 23 -8.51 13.99 10.80
CA PRO A 23 -9.86 14.35 11.21
C PRO A 23 -10.92 13.32 10.75
N ALA A 24 -12.17 13.48 11.17
CA ALA A 24 -13.26 12.71 10.57
C ALA A 24 -13.54 13.22 9.14
N ALA A 25 -13.83 12.32 8.20
CA ALA A 25 -14.16 12.69 6.82
C ALA A 25 -15.09 11.67 6.17
N THR A 26 -15.75 12.08 5.09
CA THR A 26 -16.43 11.18 4.15
C THR A 26 -15.68 11.24 2.84
N ILE A 27 -15.21 10.10 2.35
CA ILE A 27 -14.38 10.02 1.15
C ILE A 27 -14.96 9.04 0.13
N SER A 28 -14.71 9.32 -1.15
CA SER A 28 -15.00 8.41 -2.25
C SER A 28 -13.72 8.17 -3.04
N TYR A 29 -13.43 6.92 -3.36
CA TYR A 29 -12.17 6.52 -3.98
C TYR A 29 -12.31 5.25 -4.83
N CYS A 30 -11.36 5.07 -5.74
CA CYS A 30 -11.14 3.83 -6.45
C CYS A 30 -9.97 3.08 -5.80
N ASP A 31 -10.23 1.89 -5.28
CA ASP A 31 -9.22 0.95 -4.82
C ASP A 31 -8.68 0.18 -6.03
N VAL A 32 -7.39 0.34 -6.31
CA VAL A 32 -6.69 -0.30 -7.42
C VAL A 32 -5.59 -1.17 -6.84
N THR A 33 -5.66 -2.48 -7.07
CA THR A 33 -4.65 -3.44 -6.63
C THR A 33 -3.99 -4.10 -7.83
N PHE A 34 -2.68 -4.27 -7.77
CA PHE A 34 -1.92 -4.96 -8.81
C PHE A 34 -0.62 -5.49 -8.24
N ASN A 35 -0.01 -6.44 -8.95
CA ASN A 35 1.26 -7.02 -8.58
C ASN A 35 2.30 -6.78 -9.67
N TYR A 36 3.56 -6.63 -9.28
CA TYR A 36 4.69 -6.66 -10.21
C TYR A 36 5.80 -7.58 -9.68
N THR A 37 6.69 -7.98 -10.58
CA THR A 37 7.83 -8.86 -10.29
C THR A 37 9.09 -8.19 -10.81
N HIS A 38 10.21 -8.27 -10.08
CA HIS A 38 11.49 -7.78 -10.61
C HIS A 38 12.12 -8.83 -11.53
N THR A 39 12.63 -8.39 -12.68
CA THR A 39 13.34 -9.26 -13.62
C THR A 39 14.48 -10.00 -12.91
N GLY A 40 14.43 -11.33 -12.93
CA GLY A 40 15.46 -12.19 -12.34
C GLY A 40 15.38 -12.39 -10.82
N ARG A 41 14.37 -11.84 -10.12
CA ARG A 41 14.18 -12.09 -8.67
C ARG A 41 13.17 -13.16 -8.33
N ASN A 42 12.32 -13.57 -9.28
CA ASN A 42 11.21 -14.51 -9.04
C ASN A 42 10.40 -14.15 -7.78
N ASP A 43 10.17 -12.85 -7.59
CA ASP A 43 9.42 -12.28 -6.48
C ASP A 43 8.07 -11.75 -6.98
N ARG A 44 7.19 -11.42 -6.04
CA ARG A 44 5.92 -10.76 -6.28
C ARG A 44 5.80 -9.63 -5.27
N VAL A 45 5.62 -8.41 -5.73
CA VAL A 45 5.32 -7.24 -4.90
C VAL A 45 3.89 -6.82 -5.17
N ALA A 46 3.06 -6.79 -4.13
CA ALA A 46 1.69 -6.34 -4.20
C ALA A 46 1.61 -4.85 -3.88
N LEU A 47 0.84 -4.11 -4.69
CA LEU A 47 0.58 -2.68 -4.51
C LEU A 47 -0.93 -2.43 -4.43
N THR A 48 -1.30 -1.49 -3.56
CA THR A 48 -2.68 -1.00 -3.43
C THR A 48 -2.68 0.51 -3.48
N TYR A 49 -3.41 1.08 -4.44
CA TYR A 49 -3.58 2.52 -4.65
C TYR A 49 -5.03 2.91 -4.41
N TRP A 50 -5.24 3.91 -3.57
CA TRP A 50 -6.51 4.57 -3.41
C TRP A 50 -6.48 5.89 -4.18
N LEU A 51 -7.23 5.93 -5.27
CA LEU A 51 -7.37 7.10 -6.12
C LEU A 51 -8.59 7.91 -5.64
N PRO A 52 -8.43 9.20 -5.25
CA PRO A 52 -9.56 10.01 -4.84
C PRO A 52 -10.49 10.26 -6.03
N ALA A 53 -11.75 10.62 -5.72
CA ALA A 53 -12.65 11.14 -6.74
C ALA A 53 -11.99 12.30 -7.50
N PRO A 54 -12.21 12.45 -8.82
CA PRO A 54 -11.53 13.47 -9.63
C PRO A 54 -11.68 14.90 -9.11
N ALA A 55 -12.81 15.23 -8.47
CA ALA A 55 -13.06 16.55 -7.88
C ALA A 55 -12.19 16.84 -6.64
N ASP A 56 -11.81 15.79 -5.91
CA ASP A 56 -11.05 15.87 -4.66
C ASP A 56 -9.54 15.75 -4.90
N PHE A 57 -9.13 15.24 -6.06
CA PHE A 57 -7.73 15.10 -6.42
C PHE A 57 -7.03 16.46 -6.59
N LYS A 58 -5.95 16.67 -5.85
CA LYS A 58 -5.13 17.91 -5.85
C LYS A 58 -3.76 17.71 -6.49
N ASN A 59 -3.62 16.75 -7.42
CA ASN A 59 -2.35 16.42 -8.08
C ASN A 59 -1.24 16.04 -7.09
N ARG A 60 -1.58 15.25 -6.07
CA ARG A 60 -0.65 14.81 -5.02
C ARG A 60 -0.58 13.28 -4.98
N PHE A 61 0.58 12.76 -4.64
CA PHE A 61 0.79 11.33 -4.43
C PHE A 61 1.46 11.11 -3.07
N LEU A 62 0.91 10.22 -2.26
CA LEU A 62 1.40 9.88 -0.93
C LEU A 62 1.51 8.36 -0.79
N THR A 63 2.72 7.85 -0.68
CA THR A 63 2.94 6.47 -0.25
C THR A 63 3.00 6.40 1.27
N THR A 64 2.23 5.50 1.85
CA THR A 64 2.23 5.17 3.27
C THR A 64 3.22 4.04 3.53
N GLY A 65 3.83 4.03 4.72
CA GLY A 65 4.59 2.90 5.23
C GLY A 65 3.77 2.10 6.23
N GLY A 66 4.43 1.17 6.92
CA GLY A 66 3.96 0.58 8.16
C GLY A 66 4.81 1.02 9.35
N GLU A 67 4.71 0.29 10.44
CA GLU A 67 5.40 0.53 11.69
C GLU A 67 6.15 -0.72 12.20
N ALA A 68 7.30 -0.50 12.86
CA ALA A 68 8.17 -1.57 13.36
C ALA A 68 8.50 -2.62 12.28
N TYR A 69 8.01 -3.85 12.43
CA TYR A 69 8.21 -4.95 11.48
C TYR A 69 7.08 -5.08 10.46
N GLU A 70 5.97 -4.35 10.63
CA GLU A 70 4.89 -4.32 9.68
C GLU A 70 5.24 -3.42 8.48
N ILE A 71 5.00 -3.93 7.29
CA ILE A 71 5.39 -3.24 6.05
C ILE A 71 4.39 -2.13 5.69
N ASN A 72 3.14 -2.30 6.09
CA ASN A 72 2.04 -1.35 5.88
C ASN A 72 0.98 -1.50 6.97
N GLU A 73 0.13 -0.47 7.11
CA GLU A 73 -1.00 -0.44 8.06
C GLU A 73 -2.31 -1.02 7.50
N GLY A 74 -2.22 -1.86 6.47
CA GLY A 74 -3.38 -2.42 5.78
C GLY A 74 -4.15 -1.44 4.90
N SER A 75 -5.08 -1.99 4.11
CA SER A 75 -5.92 -1.24 3.16
C SER A 75 -7.33 -0.95 3.69
N SER A 76 -7.52 -0.91 5.01
CA SER A 76 -8.81 -0.57 5.61
C SER A 76 -8.92 0.94 5.88
N THR A 77 -10.11 1.39 6.25
CA THR A 77 -10.36 2.77 6.67
C THR A 77 -9.72 3.14 8.02
N SER A 78 -9.18 2.17 8.76
CA SER A 78 -8.42 2.41 9.99
C SER A 78 -6.91 2.47 9.76
N GLY A 79 -6.44 2.10 8.56
CA GLY A 79 -5.04 2.19 8.17
C GLY A 79 -4.59 3.60 7.81
N SER A 80 -3.45 3.70 7.11
CA SER A 80 -2.84 4.99 6.75
C SER A 80 -3.34 5.60 5.43
N LEU A 81 -3.98 4.82 4.56
CA LEU A 81 -4.46 5.28 3.25
C LEU A 81 -5.47 6.45 3.31
N PRO A 82 -6.44 6.49 4.24
CA PRO A 82 -7.38 7.61 4.40
C PRO A 82 -6.71 8.98 4.43
N GLY A 83 -5.58 9.10 5.13
CA GLY A 83 -4.90 10.38 5.31
C GLY A 83 -4.51 11.01 3.97
N GLY A 84 -4.03 10.21 3.01
CA GLY A 84 -3.70 10.72 1.68
C GLY A 84 -4.92 11.27 0.94
N LEU A 85 -6.01 10.50 0.92
CA LEU A 85 -7.26 10.90 0.26
C LEU A 85 -7.85 12.18 0.85
N MET A 86 -7.83 12.31 2.18
CA MET A 86 -8.38 13.47 2.89
C MET A 86 -7.67 14.79 2.54
N TYR A 87 -6.39 14.72 2.17
CA TYR A 87 -5.62 15.88 1.71
C TYR A 87 -5.52 15.97 0.17
N GLY A 88 -6.37 15.23 -0.54
CA GLY A 88 -6.50 15.24 -2.00
C GLY A 88 -5.34 14.56 -2.73
N ALA A 89 -4.68 13.60 -2.10
CA ALA A 89 -3.62 12.80 -2.70
C ALA A 89 -4.13 11.41 -3.09
N VAL A 90 -3.54 10.82 -4.12
CA VAL A 90 -3.54 9.35 -4.25
C VAL A 90 -2.75 8.79 -3.08
N ALA A 91 -3.33 7.83 -2.36
CA ALA A 91 -2.66 7.12 -1.28
C ALA A 91 -2.22 5.73 -1.76
N SER A 92 -1.04 5.26 -1.38
CA SER A 92 -0.56 3.93 -1.81
C SER A 92 0.17 3.17 -0.70
N LEU A 93 0.05 1.84 -0.72
CA LEU A 93 0.85 0.93 0.12
C LEU A 93 1.43 -0.24 -0.69
N THR A 94 2.36 -0.97 -0.07
CA THR A 94 2.99 -2.18 -0.62
C THR A 94 3.10 -3.27 0.44
N ASP A 95 3.11 -4.55 0.02
CA ASP A 95 3.50 -5.67 0.89
C ASP A 95 5.02 -5.88 0.95
N GLY A 96 5.80 -5.03 0.27
CA GLY A 96 7.26 -5.08 0.25
C GLY A 96 7.84 -6.32 -0.45
N GLY A 97 7.00 -7.15 -1.07
CA GLY A 97 7.41 -8.45 -1.59
C GLY A 97 7.37 -9.58 -0.57
N PHE A 98 6.81 -9.34 0.62
CA PHE A 98 6.74 -10.32 1.71
C PHE A 98 5.43 -11.13 1.71
N ASN A 99 4.67 -11.07 0.62
CA ASN A 99 3.39 -11.77 0.45
C ASN A 99 2.38 -11.47 1.57
N GLY A 100 2.42 -10.25 2.12
CA GLY A 100 1.54 -9.80 3.20
C GLY A 100 2.01 -10.21 4.61
N GLN A 101 3.21 -10.74 4.76
CA GLN A 101 3.81 -11.03 6.07
C GLN A 101 4.64 -9.85 6.60
N SER A 102 4.86 -9.83 7.90
CA SER A 102 5.77 -8.90 8.57
C SER A 102 7.23 -9.24 8.23
N PHE A 103 8.14 -8.31 8.51
CA PHE A 103 9.57 -8.53 8.30
C PHE A 103 10.12 -9.67 9.17
N ASP A 104 9.73 -9.75 10.44
CA ASP A 104 10.24 -10.74 11.39
C ASP A 104 9.77 -12.17 11.08
N ASP A 105 8.67 -12.34 10.36
CA ASP A 105 8.20 -13.62 9.83
C ASP A 105 9.08 -14.17 8.69
N VAL A 106 9.71 -13.28 7.91
CA VAL A 106 10.39 -13.66 6.65
C VAL A 106 11.91 -13.42 6.66
N PHE A 107 12.42 -12.71 7.67
CA PHE A 107 13.83 -12.36 7.80
C PHE A 107 14.74 -13.59 8.02
N LEU A 108 14.27 -14.57 8.79
CA LEU A 108 14.98 -15.83 9.02
C LEU A 108 14.41 -16.94 8.15
N LEU A 109 15.30 -17.52 7.35
CA LEU A 109 14.98 -18.74 6.61
C LEU A 109 14.98 -19.94 7.57
N ALA A 110 14.20 -20.98 7.24
CA ALA A 110 14.09 -22.20 8.05
C ALA A 110 15.44 -22.91 8.31
N ASN A 111 16.48 -22.61 7.51
CA ASN A 111 17.84 -23.13 7.67
C ASN A 111 18.70 -22.27 8.63
N GLY A 112 18.12 -21.29 9.32
CA GLY A 112 18.80 -20.42 10.28
C GLY A 112 19.66 -19.33 9.63
N THR A 113 19.56 -19.13 8.31
CA THR A 113 20.27 -18.05 7.61
C THR A 113 19.37 -16.85 7.37
N VAL A 114 19.98 -15.68 7.27
CA VAL A 114 19.29 -14.41 6.99
C VAL A 114 18.90 -14.35 5.51
N ASP A 115 17.65 -13.98 5.24
CA ASP A 115 17.25 -13.53 3.91
C ASP A 115 17.74 -12.08 3.68
N TRP A 116 18.95 -11.98 3.13
CA TRP A 116 19.55 -10.69 2.79
C TRP A 116 18.75 -9.91 1.73
N LYS A 117 17.95 -10.58 0.90
CA LYS A 117 17.10 -9.90 -0.08
C LYS A 117 15.99 -9.14 0.66
N SER A 118 15.33 -9.80 1.61
CA SER A 118 14.32 -9.18 2.48
C SER A 118 14.92 -8.04 3.33
N THR A 119 16.16 -8.20 3.78
CA THR A 119 16.86 -7.16 4.57
C THR A 119 17.22 -5.92 3.73
N SER A 120 17.48 -6.08 2.44
CA SER A 120 17.84 -4.97 1.55
C SER A 120 16.66 -4.09 1.10
N CYS A 121 15.41 -4.54 1.31
CA CYS A 121 14.20 -3.81 0.93
C CYS A 121 13.66 -2.95 2.08
N SER A 122 14.41 -1.94 2.52
CA SER A 122 13.84 -0.85 3.31
C SER A 122 13.15 0.15 2.37
N VAL A 123 11.82 0.02 2.25
CA VAL A 123 10.84 0.99 1.72
C VAL A 123 11.37 2.00 0.69
N THR A 124 11.51 1.59 -0.58
CA THR A 124 11.57 2.56 -1.68
C THR A 124 10.19 3.16 -1.88
N LYS A 125 9.97 4.36 -1.35
CA LYS A 125 8.81 5.21 -1.63
C LYS A 125 8.79 5.48 -3.14
N GLY A 126 7.94 4.76 -3.87
CA GLY A 126 7.85 4.85 -5.34
C GLY A 126 7.38 6.23 -5.78
N SER A 127 8.30 7.06 -6.28
CA SER A 127 7.97 8.26 -7.03
C SER A 127 7.82 7.86 -8.50
N MET A 128 6.58 7.81 -8.99
CA MET A 128 6.33 7.72 -10.44
C MET A 128 6.69 9.07 -11.05
N ARG A 129 7.78 9.10 -11.85
CA ARG A 129 8.08 10.19 -12.78
C ARG A 129 7.35 9.98 -14.10
#